data_AF-A0A7W4UN68-F1
#
_entry.id   AF-A0A7W4UN68-F1
#
_cell.length_a   1.000
_cell.length_b   1.000
_cell.length_c   1.000
_cell.angle_alpha   90.00
_cell.angle_beta   90.00
_cell.angle_gamma   90.00
#
_symmetry.space_group_name_H-M   'P 1'
#
loop_
_entity.id
_entity.type
_entity.pdbx_description
1 polymer ?
#
loop_
_entity_poly.entity_id
_entity_poly.type
_entity_poly.pdbx_seq_one_letter_code
_entity_poly.pdbx_strand_id
1 'polypeptide(L)'
;MTLSLTARSSDGALGIIISSSSPAVASRCVHLRAGVGASASQNVTNPALGGAVLDALESGATADAALEAALAGDEFPDFRQLTAVDALGSVAVRSGARALGVHGEHVGDSCVAAGNLLAGDGVLAAMVAGFESADGPFEERLMAGLRAAADAGGEAGELRSAGLAVVEGASWRVTDLRVDDHDDPVGELERLVRLWLPQKDAYLSRALRPDEAPSYGVPGDEADE
;
A
#
# COMPACT_ATOMS: atom_id res chain seq x y z
N MET A 1 3.11 -2.68 -15.44
CA MET A 1 2.23 -3.72 -14.92
C MET A 1 2.25 -3.53 -13.42
N THR A 2 1.11 -3.18 -12.84
CA THR A 2 1.02 -2.90 -11.40
C THR A 2 -0.40 -3.21 -10.95
N LEU A 3 -0.55 -3.89 -9.82
CA LEU A 3 -1.77 -3.89 -9.02
C LEU A 3 -1.46 -3.42 -7.60
N SER A 4 -2.35 -2.61 -7.03
CA SER A 4 -2.24 -2.12 -5.67
C SER A 4 -3.60 -2.02 -4.99
N LEU A 5 -3.59 -2.09 -3.67
CA LEU A 5 -4.71 -1.81 -2.79
C LEU A 5 -4.27 -0.76 -1.77
N THR A 6 -4.97 0.37 -1.79
CA THR A 6 -4.83 1.46 -0.81
C THR A 6 -6.03 1.39 0.13
N ALA A 7 -5.82 1.35 1.44
CA ALA A 7 -6.90 1.13 2.39
C ALA A 7 -6.71 1.89 3.71
N ARG A 8 -7.82 2.06 4.42
CA ARG A 8 -7.89 2.50 5.81
C ARG A 8 -8.62 1.44 6.64
N SER A 9 -8.10 1.12 7.81
CA SER A 9 -8.77 0.25 8.79
C SER A 9 -9.81 1.03 9.61
N SER A 10 -10.67 0.31 10.34
CA SER A 10 -11.71 0.92 11.19
C SER A 10 -11.15 1.74 12.35
N ASP A 11 -9.99 1.36 12.89
CA ASP A 11 -9.26 2.08 13.95
C ASP A 11 -8.37 3.22 13.40
N GLY A 12 -8.34 3.41 12.09
CA GLY A 12 -7.70 4.57 11.45
C GLY A 12 -6.26 4.37 11.00
N ALA A 13 -5.72 3.15 11.04
CA ALA A 13 -4.50 2.82 10.33
C ALA A 13 -4.69 2.99 8.81
N LEU A 14 -3.63 3.39 8.13
CA LEU A 14 -3.61 3.60 6.68
C LEU A 14 -2.50 2.73 6.08
N GLY A 15 -2.79 2.08 4.96
CA GLY A 15 -1.85 1.13 4.38
C GLY A 15 -2.01 0.96 2.88
N ILE A 16 -0.92 0.53 2.26
CA ILE A 16 -0.87 0.16 0.85
C ILE A 16 -0.14 -1.17 0.73
N ILE A 17 -0.71 -2.06 -0.08
CA ILE A 17 -0.03 -3.25 -0.58
C ILE A 17 -0.01 -3.22 -2.11
N ILE A 18 1.11 -3.62 -2.70
CA ILE A 18 1.36 -3.45 -4.13
C ILE A 18 2.26 -4.56 -4.66
N SER A 19 2.05 -4.96 -5.91
CA SER A 19 2.98 -5.81 -6.66
C SER A 19 3.11 -5.36 -8.11
N SER A 20 4.20 -5.77 -8.77
CA SER A 20 4.53 -5.39 -10.14
C SER A 20 5.52 -6.35 -10.77
N SER A 21 5.43 -6.47 -12.10
CA SER A 21 6.48 -7.03 -12.95
C SER A 21 7.80 -6.25 -12.99
N SER A 22 7.83 -5.02 -12.46
CA SER A 22 9.04 -4.18 -12.39
C SER A 22 9.69 -4.27 -11.01
N PRO A 23 11.00 -4.06 -10.88
CA PRO A 23 11.65 -4.05 -9.58
C PRO A 23 11.24 -2.84 -8.73
N ALA A 24 11.43 -2.97 -7.41
CA ALA A 24 11.30 -1.92 -6.41
C ALA A 24 10.01 -1.09 -6.53
N VAL A 25 8.86 -1.73 -6.75
CA VAL A 25 7.58 -1.01 -6.96
C VAL A 25 7.18 -0.18 -5.73
N ALA A 26 7.36 -0.73 -4.53
CA ALA A 26 6.91 -0.10 -3.30
C ALA A 26 7.60 1.25 -3.04
N SER A 27 8.91 1.35 -3.26
CA SER A 27 9.63 2.63 -3.06
C SER A 27 9.15 3.75 -3.97
N ARG A 28 8.62 3.41 -5.15
CA ARG A 28 8.22 4.38 -6.17
C ARG A 28 6.76 4.77 -6.08
N CYS A 29 5.93 3.90 -5.53
CA CYS A 29 4.48 4.03 -5.63
C CYS A 29 3.79 4.16 -4.27
N VAL A 30 4.39 3.75 -3.15
CA VAL A 30 3.72 3.74 -1.84
C VAL A 30 3.99 5.02 -1.09
N HIS A 31 2.95 5.81 -0.84
CA HIS A 31 3.00 7.04 -0.05
C HIS A 31 1.95 7.00 1.06
N LEU A 32 2.39 7.25 2.30
CA LEU A 32 1.56 7.20 3.51
C LEU A 32 1.95 8.35 4.42
N ARG A 33 0.96 8.98 5.06
CA ARG A 33 1.16 9.96 6.13
C ARG A 33 0.14 9.71 7.23
N ALA A 34 0.61 9.41 8.43
CA ALA A 34 -0.22 9.10 9.58
C ALA A 34 -1.20 10.23 9.87
N GLY A 35 -2.48 9.90 10.07
CA GLY A 35 -3.54 10.88 10.32
C GLY A 35 -3.91 11.78 9.14
N VAL A 36 -3.30 11.59 7.96
CA VAL A 36 -3.58 12.39 6.74
C VAL A 36 -4.18 11.52 5.64
N GLY A 37 -3.48 10.47 5.22
CA GLY A 37 -3.96 9.63 4.13
C GLY A 37 -2.91 8.69 3.54
N ALA A 38 -3.34 7.97 2.52
CA ALA A 38 -2.57 7.03 1.73
C ALA A 38 -2.77 7.35 0.25
N SER A 39 -1.70 7.30 -0.55
CA SER A 39 -1.79 7.50 -2.00
C SER A 39 -0.79 6.60 -2.75
N ALA A 40 -1.25 6.05 -3.87
CA ALA A 40 -0.40 5.36 -4.82
C ALA A 40 -0.31 6.08 -6.17
N SER A 41 0.90 6.16 -6.73
CA SER A 41 1.16 6.64 -8.10
C SER A 41 1.74 5.51 -8.95
N GLN A 42 1.00 5.06 -9.97
CA GLN A 42 1.35 3.88 -10.77
C GLN A 42 1.07 4.07 -12.28
N ASN A 43 1.08 2.97 -13.03
CA ASN A 43 1.13 2.88 -14.50
C ASN A 43 2.50 3.32 -15.06
N VAL A 44 2.63 4.56 -15.56
CA VAL A 44 3.95 5.17 -15.78
C VAL A 44 4.21 6.08 -14.59
N THR A 45 4.76 5.49 -13.53
CA THR A 45 4.89 6.12 -12.22
C THR A 45 5.67 7.44 -12.26
N ASN A 46 5.10 8.47 -11.63
CA ASN A 46 5.84 9.63 -11.15
C ASN A 46 5.78 9.64 -9.61
N PRO A 47 6.87 9.30 -8.89
CA PRO A 47 6.87 9.22 -7.43
C PRO A 47 6.58 10.55 -6.72
N ALA A 48 6.79 11.69 -7.38
CA ALA A 48 6.52 12.99 -6.77
C ALA A 48 5.02 13.22 -6.51
N LEU A 49 4.14 12.56 -7.27
CA LEU A 49 2.70 12.80 -7.21
C LEU A 49 2.08 12.28 -5.90
N GLY A 50 2.53 11.15 -5.38
CA GLY A 50 1.97 10.62 -4.13
C GLY A 50 2.24 11.53 -2.94
N GLY A 51 3.41 12.17 -2.88
CA GLY A 51 3.70 13.21 -1.89
C GLY A 51 2.80 14.44 -2.04
N ALA A 52 2.64 14.92 -3.27
CA ALA A 52 1.78 16.08 -3.57
C ALA A 52 0.30 15.84 -3.19
N VAL A 53 -0.21 14.62 -3.41
CA VAL A 53 -1.55 14.23 -2.95
C VAL A 53 -1.67 14.32 -1.44
N LEU A 54 -0.69 13.79 -0.69
CA LEU A 54 -0.69 13.84 0.77
C LEU A 54 -0.59 15.28 1.30
N ASP A 55 0.18 16.15 0.64
CA ASP A 55 0.27 17.58 1.00
C ASP A 55 -1.07 18.30 0.82
N ALA A 56 -1.80 17.98 -0.26
CA ALA A 56 -3.14 18.54 -0.49
C ALA A 56 -4.15 18.03 0.54
N LEU A 57 -4.13 16.73 0.86
CA LEU A 57 -4.97 16.15 1.92
C LEU A 57 -4.70 16.79 3.28
N GLU A 58 -3.43 16.95 3.66
CA GLU A 58 -3.05 17.62 4.91
C GLU A 58 -3.54 19.07 4.98
N SER A 59 -3.61 19.73 3.82
CA SER A 59 -4.16 21.09 3.68
C SER A 59 -5.69 21.15 3.70
N GLY A 60 -6.37 20.01 3.87
CA GLY A 60 -7.83 19.92 3.98
C GLY A 60 -8.57 19.72 2.64
N ALA A 61 -7.87 19.38 1.56
CA ALA A 61 -8.53 18.99 0.32
C ALA A 61 -9.26 17.64 0.49
N THR A 62 -10.35 17.45 -0.25
CA THR A 62 -10.97 16.12 -0.41
C THR A 62 -10.05 15.21 -1.22
N ALA A 63 -10.25 13.89 -1.14
CA ALA A 63 -9.47 12.93 -1.93
C ALA A 63 -9.47 13.24 -3.44
N ASP A 64 -10.64 13.55 -4.02
CA ASP A 64 -10.73 13.95 -5.43
C ASP A 64 -9.96 15.23 -5.73
N ALA A 65 -10.15 16.27 -4.92
CA ALA A 65 -9.48 17.56 -5.12
C ALA A 65 -7.95 17.44 -4.95
N ALA A 66 -7.48 16.56 -4.07
CA ALA A 66 -6.07 16.26 -3.89
C ALA A 66 -5.46 15.58 -5.13
N LEU A 67 -6.17 14.60 -5.73
CA LEU A 67 -5.73 13.99 -6.98
C LEU A 67 -5.70 15.00 -8.14
N GLU A 68 -6.73 15.85 -8.24
CA GLU A 68 -6.80 16.90 -9.27
C GLU A 68 -5.67 17.92 -9.13
N ALA A 69 -5.41 18.40 -7.91
CA ALA A 69 -4.35 19.35 -7.65
C ALA A 69 -2.96 18.76 -7.97
N ALA A 70 -2.71 17.49 -7.61
CA ALA A 70 -1.45 16.83 -7.92
C ALA A 70 -1.25 16.65 -9.43
N LEU A 71 -2.29 16.24 -10.16
CA LEU A 71 -2.22 16.03 -11.61
C LEU A 71 -2.13 17.33 -12.41
N ALA A 72 -2.68 18.44 -11.91
CA ALA A 72 -2.59 19.74 -12.56
C ALA A 72 -1.14 20.24 -12.73
N GLY A 73 -0.22 19.76 -11.87
CA GLY A 73 1.21 20.06 -11.94
C GLY A 73 2.06 19.05 -12.72
N ASP A 74 1.49 17.92 -13.18
CA ASP A 74 2.23 16.92 -13.97
C ASP A 74 2.18 17.28 -15.45
N GLU A 75 3.31 17.20 -16.15
CA GLU A 75 3.36 17.44 -17.60
C GLU A 75 2.73 16.29 -18.42
N PHE A 76 2.54 15.11 -17.82
CA PHE A 76 2.08 13.90 -18.51
C PHE A 76 0.97 13.15 -17.73
N PRO A 77 -0.10 13.83 -17.30
CA PRO A 77 -1.11 13.26 -16.40
C PRO A 77 -1.83 12.07 -17.04
N ASP A 78 -1.96 12.06 -18.37
CA ASP A 78 -2.58 10.97 -19.12
C ASP A 78 -1.85 9.62 -18.95
N PHE A 79 -0.59 9.62 -18.53
CA PHE A 79 0.18 8.39 -18.32
C PHE A 79 0.10 7.85 -16.88
N ARG A 80 -0.59 8.55 -15.97
CA ARG A 80 -0.62 8.22 -14.54
C ARG A 80 -1.87 7.44 -14.18
N GLN A 81 -1.76 6.63 -13.16
CA GLN A 81 -2.90 6.13 -12.40
C GLN A 81 -2.66 6.46 -10.93
N LEU A 82 -3.51 7.29 -10.34
CA LEU A 82 -3.40 7.72 -8.95
C LEU A 82 -4.56 7.18 -8.12
N THR A 83 -4.27 6.75 -6.90
CA THR A 83 -5.27 6.42 -5.87
C THR A 83 -5.04 7.29 -4.64
N ALA A 84 -6.11 7.57 -3.89
CA ALA A 84 -6.05 8.21 -2.59
C ALA A 84 -7.11 7.62 -1.66
N VAL A 85 -6.74 7.42 -0.39
CA VAL A 85 -7.66 7.19 0.72
C VAL A 85 -7.28 8.19 1.82
N ASP A 86 -8.20 9.07 2.20
CA ASP A 86 -7.96 10.06 3.24
C ASP A 86 -8.14 9.48 4.66
N ALA A 87 -7.77 10.26 5.68
CA ALA A 87 -7.90 9.84 7.09
C ALA A 87 -9.36 9.66 7.57
N LEU A 88 -10.35 10.10 6.80
CA LEU A 88 -11.78 9.88 7.06
C LEU A 88 -12.34 8.66 6.31
N GLY A 89 -11.53 8.03 5.45
CA GLY A 89 -11.94 6.87 4.64
C GLY A 89 -12.52 7.24 3.27
N SER A 90 -12.50 8.52 2.87
CA SER A 90 -12.92 8.91 1.52
C SER A 90 -11.91 8.41 0.50
N VAL A 91 -12.41 7.86 -0.60
CA VAL A 91 -11.62 7.21 -1.64
C VAL A 91 -11.70 8.00 -2.93
N ALA A 92 -10.58 8.16 -3.64
CA ALA A 92 -10.55 8.69 -5.00
C ALA A 92 -9.57 7.91 -5.89
N VAL A 93 -9.89 7.83 -7.18
CA VAL A 93 -9.02 7.27 -8.23
C VAL A 93 -9.07 8.12 -9.48
N ARG A 94 -7.92 8.27 -10.14
CA ARG A 94 -7.82 8.85 -11.48
C ARG A 94 -6.90 8.00 -12.35
N SER A 95 -7.43 7.48 -13.45
CA SER A 95 -6.68 6.79 -14.50
C SER A 95 -6.56 7.70 -15.72
N GLY A 96 -5.35 8.01 -16.15
CA GLY A 96 -5.09 8.80 -17.34
C GLY A 96 -5.43 8.03 -18.62
N ALA A 97 -5.71 8.77 -19.70
CA ALA A 97 -6.16 8.19 -20.98
C ALA A 97 -5.13 7.27 -21.67
N ARG A 98 -3.89 7.22 -21.18
CA ARG A 98 -2.78 6.38 -21.66
C ARG A 98 -2.44 5.25 -20.66
N ALA A 99 -3.36 4.91 -19.77
CA ALA A 99 -3.26 3.71 -18.93
C ALA A 99 -3.07 2.45 -19.81
N LEU A 100 -2.16 1.57 -19.40
CA LEU A 100 -1.68 0.47 -20.23
C LEU A 100 -2.55 -0.79 -20.09
N GLY A 101 -2.85 -1.43 -21.22
CA GLY A 101 -3.51 -2.73 -21.28
C GLY A 101 -4.88 -2.75 -20.61
N VAL A 102 -5.26 -3.92 -20.09
CA VAL A 102 -6.42 -4.05 -19.20
C VAL A 102 -6.08 -3.31 -17.90
N HIS A 103 -6.89 -2.31 -17.58
CA HIS A 103 -6.68 -1.45 -16.42
C HIS A 103 -8.03 -1.06 -15.84
N GLY A 104 -8.02 -0.63 -14.59
CA GLY A 104 -9.20 -0.10 -13.93
C GLY A 104 -9.00 0.04 -12.44
N GLU A 105 -10.12 0.11 -11.75
CA GLU A 105 -10.22 0.27 -10.31
C GLU A 105 -11.42 -0.50 -9.76
N HIS A 106 -11.37 -0.81 -8.47
CA HIS A 106 -12.49 -1.32 -7.70
C HIS A 106 -12.48 -0.68 -6.33
N VAL A 107 -13.54 0.07 -6.01
CA VAL A 107 -13.70 0.77 -4.73
C VAL A 107 -14.49 -0.11 -3.78
N GLY A 108 -13.97 -0.31 -2.58
CA GLY A 108 -14.64 -0.99 -1.46
C GLY A 108 -14.93 -0.03 -0.30
N ASP A 109 -15.18 -0.58 0.88
CA ASP A 109 -15.30 0.19 2.11
C ASP A 109 -13.94 0.72 2.56
N SER A 110 -13.78 2.05 2.47
CA SER A 110 -12.56 2.77 2.85
C SER A 110 -11.28 2.22 2.20
N CYS A 111 -11.40 1.64 1.02
CA CYS A 111 -10.29 1.08 0.25
C CYS A 111 -10.52 1.16 -1.26
N VAL A 112 -9.44 1.07 -2.03
CA VAL A 112 -9.48 0.96 -3.47
C VAL A 112 -8.36 0.09 -4.01
N ALA A 113 -8.74 -0.89 -4.82
CA ALA A 113 -7.81 -1.61 -5.67
C ALA A 113 -7.70 -0.89 -7.02
N ALA A 114 -6.50 -0.73 -7.54
CA ALA A 114 -6.27 -0.18 -8.88
C ALA A 114 -5.16 -0.95 -9.58
N GLY A 115 -5.25 -1.07 -10.91
CA GLY A 115 -4.20 -1.72 -11.66
C GLY A 115 -4.18 -1.44 -13.15
N ASN A 116 -3.08 -1.83 -13.78
CA ASN A 116 -2.80 -1.74 -15.21
C ASN A 116 -2.05 -3.00 -15.69
N LEU A 117 -2.26 -3.36 -16.95
CA LEU A 117 -1.78 -4.60 -17.56
C LEU A 117 -2.21 -5.85 -16.78
N LEU A 118 -3.48 -5.88 -16.36
CA LEU A 118 -4.11 -6.98 -15.63
C LEU A 118 -4.36 -8.20 -16.53
N ALA A 119 -4.42 -9.39 -15.94
CA ALA A 119 -4.79 -10.62 -16.64
C ALA A 119 -6.28 -10.65 -17.04
N GLY A 120 -7.14 -9.92 -16.32
CA GLY A 120 -8.56 -9.79 -16.65
C GLY A 120 -9.33 -8.90 -15.66
N ASP A 121 -10.61 -8.65 -15.97
CA ASP A 121 -11.45 -7.66 -15.27
C ASP A 121 -11.81 -8.05 -13.83
N GLY A 122 -11.72 -9.34 -13.48
CA GLY A 122 -12.08 -9.85 -12.14
C GLY A 122 -11.01 -9.63 -11.05
N VAL A 123 -9.78 -9.27 -11.43
CA VAL A 123 -8.61 -9.23 -10.53
C VAL A 123 -8.80 -8.21 -9.40
N LEU A 124 -9.26 -6.99 -9.73
CA LEU A 124 -9.39 -5.91 -8.73
C LEU A 124 -10.58 -6.14 -7.80
N ALA A 125 -11.68 -6.70 -8.32
CA ALA A 125 -12.82 -7.09 -7.50
C ALA A 125 -12.45 -8.20 -6.52
N ALA A 126 -11.67 -9.19 -6.95
CA ALA A 126 -11.14 -10.23 -6.07
C ALA A 126 -10.20 -9.64 -5.01
N MET A 127 -9.38 -8.65 -5.37
CA MET A 127 -8.48 -7.97 -4.43
C MET A 127 -9.25 -7.31 -3.28
N VAL A 128 -10.29 -6.55 -3.59
CA VAL A 128 -11.13 -5.89 -2.57
C VAL A 128 -11.89 -6.93 -1.74
N ALA A 129 -12.53 -7.92 -2.39
CA ALA A 129 -13.25 -8.97 -1.68
C ALA A 129 -12.36 -9.77 -0.72
N GLY A 130 -11.11 -10.07 -1.12
CA GLY A 130 -10.13 -10.74 -0.26
C GLY A 130 -9.74 -9.90 0.96
N PHE A 131 -9.60 -8.58 0.79
CA PHE A 131 -9.30 -7.66 1.89
C PHE A 131 -10.49 -7.47 2.86
N GLU A 132 -11.70 -7.31 2.32
CA GLU A 132 -12.90 -7.04 3.11
C GLU A 132 -13.41 -8.27 3.86
N SER A 133 -13.21 -9.47 3.32
CA SER A 133 -13.60 -10.73 3.97
C SER A 133 -12.57 -11.25 4.97
N ALA A 134 -11.36 -10.70 4.98
CA ALA A 134 -10.30 -11.10 5.89
C ALA A 134 -10.46 -10.45 7.27
N ASP A 135 -10.28 -11.28 8.29
CA ASP A 135 -10.17 -10.86 9.69
C ASP A 135 -8.70 -10.79 10.13
N GLY A 136 -8.45 -10.18 11.28
CA GLY A 136 -7.13 -10.13 11.91
C GLY A 136 -6.38 -8.80 11.71
N PRO A 137 -5.06 -8.78 11.96
CA PRO A 137 -4.21 -7.60 11.78
C PRO A 137 -4.35 -6.98 10.39
N PHE A 138 -4.27 -5.66 10.32
CA PHE A 138 -4.49 -4.92 9.08
C PHE A 138 -3.52 -5.34 7.96
N GLU A 139 -2.26 -5.64 8.28
CA GLU A 139 -1.26 -6.18 7.35
C GLU A 139 -1.68 -7.54 6.75
N GLU A 140 -2.29 -8.43 7.53
CA GLU A 140 -2.75 -9.73 7.04
C GLU A 140 -3.94 -9.58 6.09
N ARG A 141 -4.85 -8.65 6.41
CA ARG A 141 -5.99 -8.32 5.54
C ARG A 141 -5.53 -7.75 4.21
N LEU A 142 -4.54 -6.84 4.21
CA LEU A 142 -3.90 -6.34 2.99
C LEU A 142 -3.28 -7.50 2.18
N MET A 143 -2.55 -8.40 2.83
CA MET A 143 -2.01 -9.60 2.17
C MET A 143 -3.10 -10.49 1.58
N ALA A 144 -4.21 -10.71 2.29
CA ALA A 144 -5.33 -11.50 1.79
C ALA A 144 -5.90 -10.91 0.49
N GLY A 145 -6.02 -9.58 0.41
CA GLY A 145 -6.40 -8.90 -0.82
C GLY A 145 -5.41 -9.16 -1.97
N LEU A 146 -4.11 -8.96 -1.75
CA LEU A 146 -3.11 -9.23 -2.80
C LEU A 146 -3.10 -10.71 -3.24
N ARG A 147 -3.26 -11.65 -2.30
CA ARG A 147 -3.36 -13.08 -2.62
C ARG A 147 -4.58 -13.39 -3.47
N ALA A 148 -5.75 -12.86 -3.10
CA ALA A 148 -6.98 -13.06 -3.87
C ALA A 148 -6.87 -12.50 -5.30
N ALA A 149 -6.20 -11.36 -5.46
CA ALA A 149 -5.91 -10.78 -6.77
C ALA A 149 -4.97 -11.67 -7.60
N ALA A 150 -3.91 -12.22 -6.99
CA ALA A 150 -2.98 -13.14 -7.62
C ALA A 150 -3.68 -14.45 -8.05
N ASP A 151 -4.54 -15.01 -7.19
CA ASP A 151 -5.31 -16.22 -7.47
C ASP A 151 -6.35 -16.00 -8.59
N ALA A 152 -6.88 -14.78 -8.72
CA ALA A 152 -7.74 -14.35 -9.82
C ALA A 152 -6.99 -14.09 -11.14
N GLY A 153 -5.68 -14.32 -11.17
CA GLY A 153 -4.81 -14.21 -12.35
C GLY A 153 -3.81 -13.06 -12.30
N GLY A 154 -3.97 -12.10 -11.39
CA GLY A 154 -3.00 -11.01 -11.17
C GLY A 154 -2.74 -10.14 -12.41
N GLU A 155 -1.46 -9.84 -12.63
CA GLU A 155 -0.97 -9.16 -13.84
C GLU A 155 -0.85 -10.13 -15.01
N ALA A 156 -0.91 -9.63 -16.25
CA ALA A 156 -0.74 -10.44 -17.45
C ALA A 156 0.70 -11.00 -17.61
N GLY A 157 1.68 -10.45 -16.89
CA GLY A 157 3.07 -10.88 -16.91
C GLY A 157 3.56 -11.37 -15.54
N GLU A 158 4.79 -11.88 -15.51
CA GLU A 158 5.42 -12.36 -14.28
C GLU A 158 5.70 -11.20 -13.30
N LEU A 159 5.32 -11.39 -12.04
CA LEU A 159 5.60 -10.43 -10.97
C LEU A 159 7.08 -10.53 -10.56
N ARG A 160 7.68 -9.38 -10.23
CA ARG A 160 9.08 -9.28 -9.78
C ARG A 160 9.23 -8.63 -8.41
N SER A 161 8.35 -7.71 -8.06
CA SER A 161 8.44 -7.02 -6.77
C SER A 161 7.09 -6.90 -6.09
N ALA A 162 7.13 -6.76 -4.76
CA ALA A 162 5.97 -6.50 -3.94
C ALA A 162 6.36 -5.68 -2.71
N GLY A 163 5.40 -4.99 -2.11
CA GLY A 163 5.61 -4.38 -0.81
C GLY A 163 4.32 -4.05 -0.10
N LEU A 164 4.44 -3.88 1.21
CA LEU A 164 3.37 -3.56 2.12
C LEU A 164 3.89 -2.51 3.11
N ALA A 165 3.17 -1.40 3.23
CA ALA A 165 3.45 -0.43 4.28
C ALA A 165 2.18 -0.02 5.03
N VAL A 166 2.33 0.27 6.32
CA VAL A 166 1.26 0.74 7.22
C VAL A 166 1.78 1.87 8.11
N VAL A 167 0.95 2.89 8.30
CA VAL A 167 1.11 3.94 9.32
C VAL A 167 -0.04 3.86 10.32
N GLU A 168 0.29 3.87 11.60
CA GLU A 168 -0.64 3.72 12.72
C GLU A 168 0.00 4.24 14.01
N GLY A 169 -0.67 5.10 14.77
CA GLY A 169 -0.24 5.54 16.11
C GLY A 169 1.08 6.35 16.21
N ALA A 170 1.90 6.37 15.16
CA ALA A 170 3.19 7.04 15.09
C ALA A 170 3.34 7.83 13.78
N SER A 171 4.27 8.79 13.74
CA SER A 171 4.51 9.64 12.57
C SER A 171 5.30 8.96 11.45
N TRP A 172 5.73 7.71 11.65
CA TRP A 172 6.47 6.90 10.68
C TRP A 172 5.70 5.63 10.32
N ARG A 173 6.20 4.90 9.31
CA ARG A 173 5.68 3.58 8.91
C ARG A 173 6.00 2.56 9.99
N VAL A 174 4.98 2.10 10.71
CA VAL A 174 5.11 1.02 11.70
C VAL A 174 5.31 -0.34 11.04
N THR A 175 4.95 -0.46 9.76
CA THR A 175 5.31 -1.59 8.90
C THR A 175 5.79 -1.04 7.57
N ASP A 176 6.96 -1.47 7.09
CA ASP A 176 7.47 -1.19 5.73
C ASP A 176 8.28 -2.41 5.25
N LEU A 177 7.61 -3.30 4.53
CA LEU A 177 8.16 -4.57 4.06
C LEU A 177 8.24 -4.55 2.54
N ARG A 178 9.40 -4.92 2.00
CA ARG A 178 9.70 -4.80 0.58
C ARG A 178 10.42 -6.03 0.06
N VAL A 179 9.93 -6.53 -1.06
CA VAL A 179 10.60 -7.49 -1.93
C VAL A 179 10.86 -6.77 -3.24
N ASP A 180 12.06 -6.23 -3.39
CA ASP A 180 12.36 -5.34 -4.52
C ASP A 180 12.68 -6.10 -5.83
N ASP A 181 13.07 -7.37 -5.76
CA ASP A 181 13.17 -8.30 -6.89
C ASP A 181 13.18 -9.76 -6.40
N HIS A 182 12.25 -10.59 -6.88
CA HIS A 182 12.15 -12.02 -6.57
C HIS A 182 11.29 -12.73 -7.63
N ASP A 183 11.49 -14.05 -7.82
CA ASP A 183 10.69 -14.87 -8.76
C ASP A 183 9.26 -15.11 -8.24
N ASP A 184 9.08 -15.14 -6.92
CA ASP A 184 7.78 -15.19 -6.22
C ASP A 184 7.70 -14.04 -5.19
N PRO A 185 7.46 -12.80 -5.61
CA PRO A 185 7.50 -11.66 -4.70
C PRO A 185 6.32 -11.66 -3.72
N VAL A 186 5.18 -12.25 -4.09
CA VAL A 186 3.98 -12.31 -3.24
C VAL A 186 4.19 -13.30 -2.09
N GLY A 187 4.69 -14.51 -2.37
CA GLY A 187 5.01 -15.49 -1.34
C GLY A 187 6.11 -15.01 -0.40
N GLU A 188 7.13 -14.32 -0.93
CA GLU A 188 8.20 -13.77 -0.11
C GLU A 188 7.72 -12.60 0.77
N LEU A 189 6.85 -11.72 0.27
CA LEU A 189 6.25 -10.66 1.08
C LEU A 189 5.40 -11.25 2.22
N GLU A 190 4.64 -12.31 1.95
CA GLU A 190 3.87 -13.02 2.97
C GLU A 190 4.76 -13.63 4.06
N ARG A 191 5.93 -14.18 3.68
CA ARG A 191 6.94 -14.65 4.63
C ARG A 191 7.45 -13.51 5.52
N LEU A 192 7.70 -12.32 4.94
CA LEU A 192 8.12 -11.13 5.70
C LEU A 192 7.03 -10.66 6.66
N VAL A 193 5.76 -10.67 6.27
CA VAL A 193 4.63 -10.30 7.15
C VAL A 193 4.57 -11.22 8.38
N ARG A 194 4.66 -12.54 8.17
CA ARG A 194 4.71 -13.53 9.27
C ARG A 194 5.89 -13.33 10.20
N LEU A 195 7.04 -12.93 9.66
CA LEU A 195 8.23 -12.63 10.46
C LEU A 195 8.07 -11.33 11.26
N TRP A 196 7.47 -10.31 10.66
CA TRP A 196 7.39 -8.96 11.22
C TRP A 196 6.33 -8.82 12.31
N LEU A 197 5.12 -9.34 12.08
CA LEU A 197 3.97 -9.06 12.95
C LEU A 197 4.18 -9.38 14.44
N PRO A 198 4.80 -10.50 14.84
CA PRO A 198 5.08 -10.78 16.26
C PRO A 198 6.04 -9.77 16.92
N GLN A 199 6.76 -8.98 16.13
CA GLN A 199 7.80 -8.05 16.59
C GLN A 199 7.37 -6.58 16.49
N LYS A 200 6.33 -6.26 15.70
CA LYS A 200 5.87 -4.89 15.39
C LYS A 200 5.73 -4.03 16.65
N ASP A 201 4.98 -4.51 17.63
CA ASP A 201 4.68 -3.75 18.86
C ASP A 201 5.93 -3.53 19.72
N ALA A 202 6.84 -4.52 19.77
CA ALA A 202 8.10 -4.37 20.49
C ALA A 202 8.96 -3.26 19.86
N TYR A 203 9.06 -3.21 18.52
CA TYR A 203 9.78 -2.13 17.83
C TYR A 203 9.12 -0.76 18.00
N LEU A 204 7.80 -0.70 18.02
CA LEU A 204 7.07 0.54 18.31
C LEU A 204 7.35 1.03 19.74
N SER A 205 7.25 0.14 20.72
CA SER A 205 7.56 0.45 22.13
C SER A 205 9.01 0.88 22.32
N ARG A 206 9.98 0.26 21.64
CA ARG A 206 11.39 0.70 21.71
C ARG A 206 11.59 2.15 21.26
N ALA A 207 10.81 2.62 20.29
CA ALA A 207 10.88 4.00 19.81
C ALA A 207 10.14 4.98 20.73
N LEU A 208 8.96 4.60 21.25
CA LEU A 208 8.08 5.50 22.01
C LEU A 208 8.32 5.47 23.52
N ARG A 209 8.59 4.28 24.08
CA ARG A 209 8.74 3.96 25.51
C ARG A 209 9.91 2.98 25.72
N PRO A 210 11.16 3.39 25.44
CA PRO A 210 12.32 2.50 25.58
C PRO A 210 12.55 2.01 27.02
N ASP A 211 11.98 2.67 28.02
CA ASP A 211 11.97 2.29 29.43
C ASP A 211 11.06 1.09 29.75
N GLU A 212 10.07 0.83 28.91
CA GLU A 212 9.08 -0.27 29.07
C GLU A 212 9.26 -1.36 27.99
N ALA A 213 10.21 -1.18 27.08
CA ALA A 213 10.41 -2.08 25.95
C ALA A 213 11.00 -3.44 26.40
N PRO A 214 10.56 -4.56 25.79
CA PRO A 214 11.18 -5.85 26.05
C PRO A 214 12.64 -5.85 25.57
N SER A 215 13.45 -6.72 26.19
CA SER A 215 14.86 -6.91 25.84
C SER A 215 15.06 -7.05 24.31
N TYR A 216 16.19 -6.55 23.85
CA TYR A 216 16.64 -6.63 22.47
C TYR A 216 17.08 -8.04 22.07
N GLY A 217 17.43 -8.91 23.03
CA GLY A 217 17.87 -10.27 22.78
C GLY A 217 19.18 -10.34 21.99
N VAL A 218 20.06 -9.38 22.21
CA VAL A 218 21.33 -9.21 21.49
C VAL A 218 22.50 -9.14 22.48
N PRO A 219 23.75 -9.37 22.04
CA PRO A 219 24.89 -9.23 22.92
C PRO A 219 24.92 -7.87 23.64
N GLY A 220 24.92 -7.89 24.97
CA GLY A 220 24.87 -6.70 25.83
C GLY A 220 23.47 -6.29 26.30
N ASP A 221 22.42 -6.96 25.82
CA ASP A 221 21.05 -6.88 26.34
C ASP A 221 20.34 -8.21 26.11
N GLU A 222 20.62 -9.15 27.02
CA GLU A 222 20.05 -10.49 27.04
C GLU A 222 18.75 -10.45 27.84
N ALA A 223 17.73 -11.20 27.41
CA ALA A 223 16.52 -11.35 28.21
C ALA A 223 16.87 -12.12 29.49
N ASP A 224 16.45 -11.62 30.66
CA ASP A 224 16.54 -12.39 31.90
C ASP A 224 15.77 -13.72 31.71
N GLU A 225 16.47 -14.85 31.82
CA GLU A 225 15.91 -16.22 31.68
C GLU A 225 14.75 -16.53 32.64
#